data_AF-A0A356F7G3-F1
#
_entry.id   AF-A0A356F7G3-F1
#
_cell.length_a   1.000
_cell.length_b   1.000
_cell.length_c   1.000
_cell.angle_alpha   90.00
_cell.angle_beta   90.00
_cell.angle_gamma   90.00
#
_symmetry.space_group_name_H-M   'P 1'
#
loop_
_entity.id
_entity.type
_entity.pdbx_description
1 polymer ?
#
loop_
_entity_poly.entity_id
_entity_poly.type
_entity_poly.pdbx_seq_one_letter_code
_entity_poly.pdbx_strand_id
1 'polypeptide(L)'
;MICSAVSLELRSRGGRGLLSSLGLLVLAMSVGGTCVLAEEAAADSSRTTFHGHVVPILKRSCLGCHSGRKPKGKYSMESLGKLLAGSERGRTIVPGKPNESLLFRMISGKQKPLMPPRKAEPMSEKDIRMIEAWIKGGARAGTPPAGPEPYSRPLAAQVYPRPPVITALLFDSSGENIFIGGYREVLVHGIENILSRARGKKEPVEIQPLRRFRGEAERIHALALAPGGRLLAVAGGSPARFGELQLWDVEESRMLRFKRMGGDVFYSVDFSPDGSRLVLAGTDRSLHVLGVEDLELRYSSHLHSDWVLGAVFSSDGKRLFSCGRDRTIRAAAAKDGGFLKTLGTFAQAVTRVVTRPGSSQFLVAGEKMEPRIYDAGSLVEGTKLEKQPGLIFAAGYSVDGTKLALAGSAKALRVYDAESGQRIAGLRSEQGWIYALAFNAAGDRLATAGYEGTLRIWDLEMGKGLVEVIPVILERAGK
;
A
#
# COMPACT_ATOMS: atom_id res chain seq x y z
N MET A 1 4.20 5.26 9.90
CA MET A 1 5.37 5.89 10.55
C MET A 1 6.44 5.99 9.49
N ILE A 2 6.67 7.20 8.98
CA ILE A 2 7.79 7.49 8.10
C ILE A 2 8.92 7.92 9.05
N CYS A 3 9.77 6.97 9.44
CA CYS A 3 11.02 7.26 10.13
C CYS A 3 12.13 6.58 9.31
N SER A 4 12.81 7.37 8.48
CA SER A 4 14.10 6.99 7.93
C SER A 4 15.16 7.51 8.91
N ALA A 5 15.83 6.59 9.60
CA ALA A 5 16.99 6.89 10.43
C ALA A 5 18.14 7.32 9.52
N VAL A 6 18.63 8.54 9.71
CA VAL A 6 19.90 9.03 9.18
C VAL A 6 20.94 8.81 10.29
N SER A 7 21.84 7.84 10.09
CA SER A 7 23.00 7.66 10.95
C SER A 7 24.05 8.73 10.61
N LEU A 8 24.27 9.68 11.51
CA LEU A 8 25.47 10.52 11.54
C LEU A 8 26.53 9.81 12.40
N GLU A 9 27.63 9.39 11.77
CA GLU A 9 28.86 9.02 12.48
C GLU A 9 29.51 10.28 13.06
N LEU A 10 29.48 10.40 14.39
CA LEU A 10 30.36 11.30 15.12
C LEU A 10 31.60 10.52 15.59
N ARG A 11 32.73 10.82 14.97
CA ARG A 11 34.06 10.47 15.48
C ARG A 11 34.29 11.19 16.81
N SER A 12 34.61 10.45 17.86
CA SER A 12 35.36 10.99 19.01
C SER A 12 36.61 10.15 19.26
N ARG A 13 37.76 10.80 19.16
CA ARG A 13 39.07 10.32 19.59
C ARG A 13 39.17 10.33 21.11
N GLY A 14 39.86 9.32 21.66
CA GLY A 14 40.81 9.51 22.77
C GLY A 14 40.38 8.94 24.12
N GLY A 15 41.21 8.04 24.68
CA GLY A 15 41.20 7.72 26.11
C GLY A 15 41.65 6.29 26.42
N ARG A 16 42.93 6.14 26.80
CA ARG A 16 43.59 4.89 27.24
C ARG A 16 43.34 4.61 28.73
N GLY A 17 43.46 3.33 29.10
CA GLY A 17 43.75 2.82 30.46
C GLY A 17 42.54 2.12 31.09
N LEU A 18 42.62 0.99 31.80
CA LEU A 18 43.75 0.22 32.31
C LEU A 18 43.24 -1.21 32.60
N LEU A 19 44.13 -2.20 32.49
CA LEU A 19 43.97 -3.58 32.94
C LEU A 19 43.77 -3.67 34.46
N SER A 20 42.87 -4.54 34.93
CA SER A 20 43.16 -5.37 36.11
C SER A 20 42.29 -6.64 36.13
N SER A 21 43.00 -7.75 36.15
CA SER A 21 42.57 -9.12 36.41
C SER A 21 42.35 -9.34 37.91
N LEU A 22 41.31 -10.05 38.32
CA LEU A 22 41.35 -10.83 39.57
C LEU A 22 40.39 -12.03 39.57
N GLY A 23 41.00 -13.22 39.60
CA GLY A 23 40.66 -14.44 40.33
C GLY A 23 39.22 -14.76 40.77
N LEU A 24 38.69 -15.84 40.17
CA LEU A 24 38.03 -17.01 40.77
C LEU A 24 37.41 -16.91 42.17
N LEU A 25 36.09 -17.22 42.27
CA LEU A 25 35.58 -18.16 43.27
C LEU A 25 34.33 -18.87 42.73
N VAL A 26 34.47 -20.16 42.47
CA VAL A 26 33.37 -21.08 42.17
C VAL A 26 32.80 -21.54 43.51
N LEU A 27 31.52 -21.26 43.76
CA LEU A 27 30.76 -21.93 44.82
C LEU A 27 29.51 -22.54 44.18
N ALA A 28 29.54 -23.85 43.98
CA ALA A 28 28.39 -24.65 43.60
C ALA A 28 27.48 -24.82 44.82
N MET A 29 26.24 -24.33 44.74
CA MET A 29 25.16 -24.79 45.60
C MET A 29 24.05 -25.36 44.73
N SER A 30 23.94 -26.68 44.78
CA SER A 30 22.87 -27.49 44.21
C SER A 30 21.57 -27.23 44.97
N VAL A 31 20.59 -26.62 44.31
CA VAL A 31 19.18 -26.75 44.72
C VAL A 31 18.49 -27.55 43.64
N GLY A 32 18.09 -28.77 44.01
CA GLY A 32 17.32 -29.68 43.18
C GLY A 32 15.96 -29.09 42.83
N GLY A 33 15.89 -28.37 41.72
CA GLY A 33 14.66 -28.18 40.98
C GLY A 33 14.55 -29.33 39.99
N THR A 34 13.56 -30.19 40.18
CA THR A 34 13.13 -31.17 39.19
C THR A 34 12.97 -30.47 37.85
N CYS A 35 13.94 -30.70 36.96
CA CYS A 35 13.84 -30.28 35.58
C CYS A 35 12.71 -31.11 34.98
N VAL A 36 11.50 -30.55 34.93
CA VAL A 36 10.50 -31.00 33.98
C VAL A 36 11.12 -30.69 32.63
N LEU A 37 11.79 -31.70 32.05
CA LEU A 37 12.04 -31.73 30.63
C LEU A 37 10.65 -31.59 30.00
N ALA A 38 10.34 -30.39 29.53
CA ALA A 38 9.24 -30.20 28.62
C ALA A 38 9.59 -31.07 27.42
N GLU A 39 8.99 -32.25 27.37
CA GLU A 39 8.95 -33.10 26.20
C GLU A 39 8.47 -32.19 25.06
N GLU A 40 9.37 -31.86 24.12
CA GLU A 40 9.02 -31.15 22.91
C GLU A 40 7.95 -32.00 22.22
N ALA A 41 6.68 -31.57 22.33
CA ALA A 41 5.55 -32.28 21.76
C ALA A 41 5.85 -32.56 20.28
N ALA A 42 6.04 -33.84 19.95
CA ALA A 42 6.24 -34.29 18.60
C ALA A 42 5.11 -33.76 17.72
N ALA A 43 5.43 -33.17 16.57
CA ALA A 43 4.43 -32.61 15.66
C ALA A 43 3.43 -33.70 15.26
N ASP A 44 2.20 -33.59 15.75
CA ASP A 44 1.13 -34.54 15.52
C ASP A 44 0.71 -34.48 14.04
N SER A 45 0.98 -35.56 13.31
CA SER A 45 0.67 -35.69 11.89
C SER A 45 -0.84 -35.62 11.61
N SER A 46 -1.69 -35.95 12.57
CA SER A 46 -3.15 -35.86 12.44
C SER A 46 -3.68 -34.43 12.52
N ARG A 47 -2.95 -33.53 13.20
CA ARG A 47 -3.33 -32.12 13.43
C ARG A 47 -2.57 -31.12 12.57
N THR A 48 -1.50 -31.54 11.91
CA THR A 48 -0.67 -30.65 11.09
C THR A 48 -1.31 -30.41 9.72
N THR A 49 -1.53 -29.14 9.36
CA THR A 49 -2.22 -28.72 8.13
C THR A 49 -1.39 -27.74 7.30
N PHE A 50 -1.66 -27.70 6.00
CA PHE A 50 -0.95 -26.79 5.08
C PHE A 50 -1.09 -25.33 5.52
N HIS A 51 -2.32 -24.87 5.74
CA HIS A 51 -2.57 -23.47 6.09
C HIS A 51 -2.15 -23.10 7.52
N GLY A 52 -2.37 -23.99 8.49
CA GLY A 52 -2.07 -23.71 9.90
C GLY A 52 -0.59 -23.72 10.23
N HIS A 53 0.18 -24.60 9.58
CA HIS A 53 1.54 -24.92 10.02
C HIS A 53 2.60 -24.79 8.94
N VAL A 54 2.28 -25.09 7.68
CA VAL A 54 3.27 -25.11 6.59
C VAL A 54 3.41 -23.75 5.91
N VAL A 55 2.32 -23.03 5.66
CA VAL A 55 2.35 -21.69 5.03
C VAL A 55 3.28 -20.70 5.76
N PRO A 56 3.29 -20.59 7.11
CA PRO A 56 4.24 -19.72 7.81
C PRO A 56 5.71 -20.06 7.51
N ILE A 57 6.05 -21.35 7.44
CA ILE A 57 7.40 -21.82 7.12
C ILE A 57 7.77 -21.45 5.69
N LEU A 58 6.87 -21.72 4.73
CA LEU A 58 7.09 -21.40 3.32
C LEU A 58 7.25 -19.89 3.10
N LYS A 59 6.46 -19.06 3.79
CA LYS A 59 6.56 -17.59 3.72
C LYS A 59 7.95 -17.10 4.14
N ARG A 60 8.50 -17.64 5.25
CA ARG A 60 9.81 -17.25 5.77
C ARG A 60 10.97 -17.76 4.91
N SER A 61 10.88 -19.02 4.45
CA SER A 61 12.06 -19.73 3.95
C SER A 61 12.06 -20.03 2.45
N CYS A 62 10.91 -19.88 1.76
CA CYS A 62 10.76 -20.39 0.40
C CYS A 62 10.17 -19.38 -0.60
N LEU A 63 9.17 -18.59 -0.18
CA LEU A 63 8.45 -17.70 -1.10
C LEU A 63 9.33 -16.62 -1.71
N GLY A 64 10.42 -16.21 -1.07
CA GLY A 64 11.37 -15.26 -1.65
C GLY A 64 11.97 -15.70 -2.99
N CYS A 65 12.07 -17.02 -3.25
CA CYS A 65 12.63 -17.58 -4.50
C CYS A 65 11.63 -18.41 -5.32
N HIS A 66 10.55 -18.90 -4.70
CA HIS A 66 9.56 -19.82 -5.29
C HIS A 66 8.14 -19.22 -5.36
N SER A 67 8.04 -17.89 -5.43
CA SER A 67 6.80 -17.16 -5.78
C SER A 67 7.01 -16.28 -7.02
N GLY A 68 5.92 -15.81 -7.63
CA GLY A 68 5.94 -14.91 -8.78
C GLY A 68 6.01 -15.59 -10.15
N ARG A 69 6.25 -14.80 -11.22
CA ARG A 69 6.10 -15.20 -12.64
C ARG A 69 7.13 -16.22 -13.16
N LYS A 70 8.33 -16.31 -12.58
CA LYS A 70 9.37 -17.30 -12.96
C LYS A 70 9.99 -17.87 -11.69
N PRO A 71 9.26 -18.71 -10.93
CA PRO A 71 9.82 -19.30 -9.73
C PRO A 71 11.00 -20.19 -10.12
N LYS A 72 12.05 -20.24 -9.29
CA LYS A 72 13.23 -21.06 -9.60
C LYS A 72 12.80 -22.54 -9.75
N GLY A 73 13.18 -23.15 -10.86
CA GLY A 73 12.80 -24.53 -11.21
C GLY A 73 11.33 -24.70 -11.64
N LYS A 74 10.65 -23.61 -12.06
CA LYS A 74 9.22 -23.60 -12.45
C LYS A 74 8.27 -24.15 -11.37
N TYR A 75 8.71 -24.08 -10.13
CA TYR A 75 7.99 -24.62 -8.98
C TYR A 75 7.40 -23.51 -8.11
N SER A 76 6.07 -23.40 -8.05
CA SER A 76 5.37 -22.37 -7.26
C SER A 76 4.82 -22.94 -5.96
N MET A 77 5.08 -22.25 -4.86
CA MET A 77 4.60 -22.62 -3.51
C MET A 77 3.48 -21.70 -3.01
N GLU A 78 2.82 -20.95 -3.90
CA GLU A 78 1.81 -19.94 -3.54
C GLU A 78 0.46 -20.53 -3.12
N SER A 79 0.18 -21.76 -3.53
CA SER A 79 -1.02 -22.50 -3.14
C SER A 79 -0.71 -23.97 -3.00
N LEU A 80 -1.53 -24.68 -2.22
CA LEU A 80 -1.40 -26.12 -2.07
C LEU A 80 -1.51 -26.85 -3.41
N GLY A 81 -2.43 -26.42 -4.29
CA GLY A 81 -2.58 -27.00 -5.63
C GLY A 81 -1.32 -26.89 -6.46
N LYS A 82 -0.67 -25.72 -6.50
CA LYS A 82 0.60 -25.52 -7.22
C LYS A 82 1.75 -26.30 -6.59
N LEU A 83 1.78 -26.38 -5.26
CA LEU A 83 2.77 -27.13 -4.49
C LEU A 83 2.69 -28.65 -4.79
N LEU A 84 1.47 -29.19 -4.92
CA LEU A 84 1.19 -30.59 -5.22
C LEU A 84 1.39 -30.94 -6.70
N ALA A 85 1.14 -29.99 -7.62
CA ALA A 85 1.36 -30.17 -9.07
C ALA A 85 2.83 -30.52 -9.39
N GLY A 86 3.76 -30.14 -8.52
CA GLY A 86 5.17 -30.50 -8.61
C GLY A 86 5.98 -29.56 -9.51
N SER A 87 7.21 -29.95 -9.80
CA SER A 87 8.15 -29.19 -10.61
C SER A 87 8.60 -30.00 -11.82
N GLU A 88 9.43 -29.42 -12.69
CA GLU A 88 10.07 -30.16 -13.78
C GLU A 88 10.94 -31.34 -13.32
N ARG A 89 11.26 -31.41 -12.02
CA ARG A 89 12.01 -32.51 -11.40
C ARG A 89 11.11 -33.55 -10.73
N GLY A 90 9.80 -33.49 -11.00
CA GLY A 90 8.80 -34.45 -10.55
C GLY A 90 7.93 -33.95 -9.39
N ARG A 91 7.17 -34.89 -8.81
CA ARG A 91 6.21 -34.62 -7.71
C ARG A 91 6.96 -34.07 -6.51
N THR A 92 6.62 -32.83 -6.14
CA THR A 92 7.37 -32.15 -5.08
C THR A 92 6.93 -32.54 -3.69
N ILE A 93 5.65 -32.91 -3.56
CA ILE A 93 5.05 -33.53 -2.39
C ILE A 93 4.32 -34.80 -2.83
N VAL A 94 4.57 -35.89 -2.11
CA VAL A 94 3.84 -37.16 -2.23
C VAL A 94 3.10 -37.34 -0.90
N PRO A 95 1.78 -37.13 -0.86
CA PRO A 95 0.98 -37.28 0.35
C PRO A 95 1.23 -38.63 1.05
N GLY A 96 1.45 -38.60 2.36
CA GLY A 96 1.74 -39.77 3.19
C GLY A 96 3.20 -40.24 3.15
N LYS A 97 4.02 -39.72 2.22
CA LYS A 97 5.35 -40.27 1.93
C LYS A 97 6.46 -39.21 1.90
N PRO A 98 7.02 -38.83 3.06
CA PRO A 98 8.08 -37.82 3.14
C PRO A 98 9.32 -38.17 2.33
N ASN A 99 9.79 -39.42 2.40
CA ASN A 99 11.00 -39.84 1.70
C ASN A 99 10.84 -39.92 0.17
N GLU A 100 9.60 -39.98 -0.34
CA GLU A 100 9.33 -39.86 -1.79
C GLU A 100 9.13 -38.40 -2.23
N SER A 101 8.88 -37.49 -1.27
CA SER A 101 8.64 -36.07 -1.53
C SER A 101 9.96 -35.32 -1.80
N LEU A 102 10.10 -34.75 -2.99
CA LEU A 102 11.30 -34.01 -3.39
C LEU A 102 11.62 -32.84 -2.45
N LEU A 103 10.62 -32.06 -2.02
CA LEU A 103 10.82 -30.94 -1.09
C LEU A 103 11.49 -31.41 0.19
N PHE A 104 10.94 -32.46 0.82
CA PHE A 104 11.44 -32.98 2.08
C PHE A 104 12.89 -33.46 1.95
N ARG A 105 13.21 -34.21 0.90
CA ARG A 105 14.58 -34.69 0.65
C ARG A 105 15.57 -33.54 0.45
N MET A 106 15.15 -32.44 -0.18
CA MET A 106 16.01 -31.27 -0.42
C MET A 106 16.26 -30.45 0.87
N ILE A 107 15.25 -30.28 1.72
CA ILE A 107 15.38 -29.55 2.99
C ILE A 107 16.05 -30.37 4.09
N SER A 108 15.95 -31.71 4.03
CA SER A 108 16.55 -32.62 5.01
C SER A 108 17.99 -33.04 4.66
N GLY A 109 18.63 -32.40 3.68
CA GLY A 109 20.01 -32.75 3.30
C GLY A 109 20.17 -34.02 2.44
N LYS A 110 19.08 -34.73 2.12
CA LYS A 110 19.11 -36.06 1.48
C LYS A 110 19.20 -36.03 -0.05
N GLN A 111 18.94 -34.88 -0.69
CA GLN A 111 18.99 -34.76 -2.14
C GLN A 111 19.49 -33.38 -2.60
N LYS A 112 20.40 -33.36 -3.57
CA LYS A 112 20.88 -32.13 -4.22
C LYS A 112 19.91 -31.66 -5.35
N PRO A 113 19.82 -30.34 -5.59
CA PRO A 113 20.41 -29.27 -4.80
C PRO A 113 19.71 -29.14 -3.44
N LEU A 114 20.49 -28.79 -2.43
CA LEU A 114 19.95 -28.52 -1.10
C LEU A 114 19.07 -27.27 -1.14
N MET A 115 18.01 -27.27 -0.33
CA MET A 115 17.20 -26.09 -0.08
C MET A 115 17.17 -25.79 1.42
N PRO A 116 17.52 -24.58 1.85
CA PRO A 116 17.99 -23.48 1.02
C PRO A 116 19.43 -23.73 0.48
N PRO A 117 19.86 -23.02 -0.59
CA PRO A 117 21.17 -23.26 -1.23
C PRO A 117 22.33 -23.01 -0.27
N ARG A 118 23.51 -23.60 -0.55
CA ARG A 118 24.75 -23.63 0.29
C ARG A 118 25.23 -22.30 0.92
N LYS A 119 24.69 -21.13 0.52
CA LYS A 119 25.01 -19.80 1.07
C LYS A 119 23.90 -19.20 1.96
N ALA A 120 22.77 -19.87 2.11
CA ALA A 120 21.64 -19.43 2.92
C ALA A 120 21.54 -20.29 4.18
N GLU A 121 21.01 -19.70 5.26
CA GLU A 121 20.86 -20.38 6.54
C GLU A 121 20.01 -21.64 6.40
N PRO A 122 20.49 -22.81 6.86
CA PRO A 122 19.71 -24.04 6.85
C PRO A 122 18.39 -23.88 7.60
N MET A 123 17.35 -24.59 7.12
CA MET A 123 16.06 -24.61 7.80
C MET A 123 16.20 -25.26 9.19
N SER A 124 15.48 -24.73 10.18
CA SER A 124 15.50 -25.29 11.53
C SER A 124 14.97 -26.72 11.54
N GLU A 125 15.52 -27.58 12.40
CA GLU A 125 15.04 -28.97 12.53
C GLU A 125 13.55 -29.03 12.89
N LYS A 126 13.08 -28.07 13.70
CA LYS A 126 11.67 -27.93 14.05
C LYS A 126 10.77 -27.72 12.83
N ASP A 127 11.16 -26.83 11.92
CA ASP A 127 10.41 -26.56 10.69
C ASP A 127 10.46 -27.78 9.73
N ILE A 128 11.59 -28.47 9.65
CA ILE A 128 11.72 -29.72 8.87
C ILE A 128 10.79 -30.81 9.44
N ARG A 129 10.78 -31.01 10.77
CA ARG A 129 9.87 -31.95 11.46
C ARG A 129 8.39 -31.61 11.21
N MET A 130 8.05 -30.32 11.18
CA MET A 130 6.69 -29.86 10.89
C MET A 130 6.26 -30.18 9.45
N ILE A 131 7.13 -29.95 8.46
CA ILE A 131 6.87 -30.31 7.07
C ILE A 131 6.76 -31.84 6.92
N GLU A 132 7.61 -32.59 7.62
CA GLU A 132 7.54 -34.05 7.63
C GLU A 132 6.21 -34.56 8.19
N ALA A 133 5.77 -34.05 9.34
CA ALA A 133 4.52 -34.43 9.98
C ALA A 133 3.31 -34.12 9.09
N TRP A 134 3.31 -32.96 8.43
CA TRP A 134 2.28 -32.60 7.47
C TRP A 134 2.22 -33.57 6.27
N ILE A 135 3.38 -33.93 5.69
CA ILE A 135 3.42 -34.89 4.58
C ILE A 135 2.93 -36.26 5.07
N LYS A 136 3.39 -36.76 6.23
CA LYS A 136 2.91 -38.00 6.84
C LYS A 136 1.40 -37.99 7.07
N GLY A 137 0.85 -36.84 7.46
CA GLY A 137 -0.60 -36.61 7.64
C GLY A 137 -1.43 -36.62 6.35
N GLY A 138 -0.81 -36.86 5.19
CA GLY A 138 -1.48 -36.87 3.89
C GLY A 138 -1.52 -35.51 3.20
N ALA A 139 -0.64 -34.58 3.58
CA ALA A 139 -0.52 -33.25 2.97
C ALA A 139 -1.86 -32.47 2.92
N ARG A 140 -2.67 -32.59 3.98
CA ARG A 140 -4.01 -32.01 4.05
C ARG A 140 -3.95 -30.48 4.03
N ALA A 141 -4.91 -29.85 3.35
CA ALA A 141 -5.03 -28.40 3.31
C ALA A 141 -5.25 -27.80 4.72
N GLY A 142 -6.17 -28.41 5.48
CA GLY A 142 -6.79 -27.76 6.62
C GLY A 142 -7.64 -26.57 6.19
N THR A 143 -8.46 -26.06 7.11
CA THR A 143 -9.10 -24.76 6.91
C THR A 143 -8.01 -23.69 6.94
N PRO A 144 -8.02 -22.70 6.01
CA PRO A 144 -7.26 -21.48 6.21
C PRO A 144 -7.52 -21.01 7.64
N PRO A 145 -6.50 -20.57 8.41
CA PRO A 145 -6.81 -19.88 9.66
C PRO A 145 -7.86 -18.83 9.32
N ALA A 146 -8.94 -18.78 10.11
CA ALA A 146 -9.90 -17.70 10.00
C ALA A 146 -9.08 -16.42 9.79
N GLY A 147 -9.37 -15.70 8.70
CA GLY A 147 -8.71 -14.41 8.46
C GLY A 147 -8.71 -13.66 9.79
N PRO A 148 -7.62 -12.92 10.12
CA PRO A 148 -7.37 -12.43 11.47
C PRO A 148 -8.68 -12.02 12.12
N GLU A 149 -8.97 -12.58 13.31
CA GLU A 149 -10.19 -12.31 14.08
C GLU A 149 -10.59 -10.87 13.81
N PRO A 150 -11.87 -10.58 13.48
CA PRO A 150 -12.30 -9.22 13.20
C PRO A 150 -11.75 -8.38 14.33
N TYR A 151 -10.83 -7.49 13.99
CA TYR A 151 -10.16 -6.65 14.96
C TYR A 151 -11.20 -5.63 15.40
N SER A 152 -12.11 -6.07 16.26
CA SER A 152 -13.21 -5.30 16.80
C SER A 152 -12.63 -4.40 17.89
N ARG A 153 -11.79 -3.45 17.47
CA ARG A 153 -11.75 -2.20 18.21
C ARG A 153 -13.11 -1.52 18.04
N PRO A 154 -13.61 -0.84 19.07
CA PRO A 154 -14.82 -0.03 18.97
C PRO A 154 -14.79 0.84 17.72
N LEU A 155 -15.96 1.04 17.11
CA LEU A 155 -16.15 1.99 16.01
C LEU A 155 -15.41 3.29 16.31
N ALA A 156 -14.73 3.87 15.31
CA ALA A 156 -13.96 5.10 15.47
C ALA A 156 -14.76 6.11 16.31
N ALA A 157 -14.14 6.63 17.38
CA ALA A 157 -14.77 7.61 18.24
C ALA A 157 -15.30 8.76 17.35
N GLN A 158 -16.50 9.25 17.65
CA GLN A 158 -17.09 10.36 16.91
C GLN A 158 -16.22 11.63 17.01
N VAL A 159 -15.33 11.64 17.99
CA VAL A 159 -14.40 12.69 18.34
C VAL A 159 -12.97 12.15 18.23
N TYR A 160 -12.03 12.98 17.75
CA TYR A 160 -10.63 12.61 17.54
C TYR A 160 -9.73 13.17 18.64
N PRO A 161 -8.77 12.40 19.18
CA PRO A 161 -7.83 12.95 20.17
C PRO A 161 -6.87 13.99 19.58
N ARG A 162 -6.70 13.98 18.25
CA ARG A 162 -5.90 14.93 17.47
C ARG A 162 -6.30 14.87 16.00
N PRO A 163 -6.01 15.91 15.19
CA PRO A 163 -6.26 15.86 13.75
C PRO A 163 -5.65 14.60 13.10
N PRO A 164 -6.40 13.87 12.25
CA PRO A 164 -5.88 12.71 11.55
C PRO A 164 -4.90 13.13 10.45
N VAL A 165 -3.88 12.33 10.20
CA VAL A 165 -3.08 12.48 8.98
C VAL A 165 -3.98 12.16 7.79
N ILE A 166 -4.12 13.09 6.85
CA ILE A 166 -4.98 12.91 5.68
C ILE A 166 -4.11 12.52 4.49
N THR A 167 -4.30 11.29 4.01
CA THR A 167 -3.54 10.74 2.86
C THR A 167 -4.37 10.56 1.60
N ALA A 168 -5.68 10.77 1.66
CA ALA A 168 -6.56 10.70 0.50
C ALA A 168 -7.64 11.78 0.55
N LEU A 169 -7.89 12.42 -0.59
CA LEU A 169 -8.92 13.43 -0.82
C LEU A 169 -9.55 13.18 -2.18
N LEU A 170 -10.86 13.42 -2.28
CA LEU A 170 -11.58 13.34 -3.55
C LEU A 170 -12.86 14.17 -3.47
N PHE A 171 -13.15 15.00 -4.46
CA PHE A 171 -14.48 15.61 -4.58
C PHE A 171 -15.46 14.60 -5.17
N ASP A 172 -16.74 14.73 -4.82
CA ASP A 172 -17.80 14.02 -5.55
C ASP A 172 -17.97 14.58 -6.97
N SER A 173 -18.79 13.90 -7.78
CA SER A 173 -19.03 14.30 -9.17
C SER A 173 -19.71 15.67 -9.31
N SER A 174 -20.43 16.12 -8.28
CA SER A 174 -21.04 17.45 -8.24
C SER A 174 -20.02 18.55 -7.89
N GLY A 175 -18.97 18.21 -7.14
CA GLY A 175 -18.04 19.17 -6.55
C GLY A 175 -18.58 19.85 -5.28
N GLU A 176 -19.79 19.51 -4.83
CA GLU A 176 -20.42 20.06 -3.63
C GLU A 176 -19.93 19.37 -2.37
N ASN A 177 -19.46 18.12 -2.48
CA ASN A 177 -18.94 17.35 -1.35
C ASN A 177 -17.49 16.94 -1.56
N ILE A 178 -16.79 16.75 -0.44
CA ILE A 178 -15.43 16.20 -0.41
C ILE A 178 -15.35 14.99 0.52
N PHE A 179 -14.75 13.93 0.01
CA PHE A 179 -14.35 12.73 0.72
C PHE A 179 -12.93 12.90 1.26
N ILE A 180 -12.76 12.61 2.54
CA ILE A 180 -11.49 12.78 3.26
C ILE A 180 -11.15 11.48 3.97
N GLY A 181 -9.97 10.93 3.69
CA GLY A 181 -9.46 9.76 4.42
C GLY A 181 -9.14 10.10 5.87
N GLY A 182 -9.89 9.53 6.80
CA GLY A 182 -9.68 9.61 8.24
C GLY A 182 -9.08 8.33 8.84
N TYR A 183 -9.21 8.16 10.15
CA TYR A 183 -8.82 6.93 10.83
C TYR A 183 -10.00 5.95 10.83
N ARG A 184 -9.93 4.86 10.04
CA ARG A 184 -10.99 3.85 9.89
C ARG A 184 -12.30 4.36 9.28
N GLU A 185 -12.26 5.52 8.64
CA GLU A 185 -13.43 6.07 7.99
C GLU A 185 -13.03 7.01 6.86
N VAL A 186 -13.98 7.22 5.96
CA VAL A 186 -13.99 8.37 5.05
C VAL A 186 -14.99 9.37 5.59
N LEU A 187 -14.54 10.60 5.80
CA LEU A 187 -15.35 11.73 6.26
C LEU A 187 -15.91 12.45 5.03
N VAL A 188 -17.21 12.73 5.03
CA VAL A 188 -17.86 13.48 3.95
C VAL A 188 -18.23 14.85 4.46
N HIS A 189 -17.76 15.89 3.78
CA HIS A 189 -18.06 17.28 4.10
C HIS A 189 -18.65 18.02 2.91
N GLY A 190 -19.64 18.87 3.18
CA GLY A 190 -20.17 19.79 2.19
C GLY A 190 -19.29 21.04 2.10
N ILE A 191 -18.94 21.44 0.88
CA ILE A 191 -18.02 22.55 0.63
C ILE A 191 -18.60 23.89 1.07
N GLU A 192 -19.88 24.13 0.83
CA GLU A 192 -20.53 25.38 1.28
C GLU A 192 -20.58 25.49 2.82
N ASN A 193 -20.73 24.37 3.53
CA ASN A 193 -20.61 24.35 4.99
C ASN A 193 -19.16 24.66 5.44
N ILE A 194 -18.15 24.13 4.74
CA ILE A 194 -16.74 24.47 5.00
C ILE A 194 -16.51 25.98 4.81
N LEU A 195 -16.90 26.51 3.66
CA LEU A 195 -16.67 27.91 3.29
C LEU A 195 -17.38 28.87 4.24
N SER A 196 -18.65 28.62 4.56
CA SER A 196 -19.43 29.50 5.45
C SER A 196 -18.88 29.55 6.87
N ARG A 197 -18.28 28.47 7.37
CA ARG A 197 -17.72 28.41 8.73
C ARG A 197 -16.30 28.97 8.84
N ALA A 198 -15.50 28.79 7.80
CA ALA A 198 -14.07 29.06 7.84
C ALA A 198 -13.67 30.40 7.19
N ARG A 199 -14.52 30.99 6.35
CA ARG A 199 -14.20 32.27 5.67
C ARG A 199 -13.94 33.37 6.71
N GLY A 200 -12.82 34.07 6.54
CA GLY A 200 -12.38 35.17 7.42
C GLY A 200 -11.81 34.72 8.78
N LYS A 201 -11.68 33.42 9.03
CA LYS A 201 -11.03 32.90 10.24
C LYS A 201 -9.51 32.88 10.05
N LYS A 202 -8.79 33.30 11.09
CA LYS A 202 -7.31 33.27 11.11
C LYS A 202 -6.77 31.88 11.43
N GLU A 203 -7.47 31.15 12.27
CA GLU A 203 -7.11 29.80 12.71
C GLU A 203 -8.09 28.77 12.13
N PRO A 204 -7.64 27.53 11.84
CA PRO A 204 -8.50 26.47 11.37
C PRO A 204 -9.63 26.18 12.35
N VAL A 205 -10.86 26.09 11.83
CA VAL A 205 -12.04 25.73 12.64
C VAL A 205 -12.37 24.25 12.51
N GLU A 206 -12.80 23.64 13.62
CA GLU A 206 -13.32 22.27 13.62
C GLU A 206 -14.67 22.21 12.91
N ILE A 207 -14.84 21.23 12.01
CA ILE A 207 -16.08 21.00 11.27
C ILE A 207 -16.53 19.56 11.46
N GLN A 208 -17.81 19.40 11.81
CA GLN A 208 -18.45 18.10 11.91
C GLN A 208 -18.73 17.54 10.50
N PRO A 209 -18.32 16.30 10.19
CA PRO A 209 -18.69 15.63 8.94
C PRO A 209 -20.20 15.45 8.79
N LEU A 210 -20.70 15.62 7.57
CA LEU A 210 -22.08 15.33 7.19
C LEU A 210 -22.38 13.83 7.24
N ARG A 211 -21.46 13.02 6.72
CA ARG A 211 -21.55 11.57 6.67
C ARG A 211 -20.21 10.93 6.99
N ARG A 212 -20.24 9.67 7.41
CA ARG A 212 -19.06 8.88 7.78
C ARG A 212 -19.17 7.50 7.19
N PHE A 213 -18.27 7.17 6.26
CA PHE A 213 -18.19 5.85 5.66
C PHE A 213 -17.18 5.03 6.46
N ARG A 214 -17.67 4.18 7.35
CA ARG A 214 -16.84 3.45 8.33
C ARG A 214 -16.36 2.12 7.76
N GLY A 215 -15.07 1.85 7.89
CA GLY A 215 -14.45 0.58 7.53
C GLY A 215 -13.38 0.15 8.55
N GLU A 216 -12.52 -0.78 8.18
CA GLU A 216 -11.57 -1.38 9.13
C GLU A 216 -10.13 -0.90 8.96
N ALA A 217 -9.78 -0.34 7.78
CA ALA A 217 -8.46 0.21 7.51
C ALA A 217 -8.10 1.34 8.47
N GLU A 218 -7.04 1.16 9.23
CA GLU A 218 -6.50 2.24 10.07
C GLU A 218 -6.02 3.44 9.26
N ARG A 219 -5.61 3.21 8.00
CA ARG A 219 -5.23 4.29 7.09
C ARG A 219 -5.91 4.08 5.74
N ILE A 220 -6.60 5.12 5.31
CA ILE A 220 -7.12 5.25 3.95
C ILE A 220 -6.07 5.95 3.11
N HIS A 221 -5.48 5.23 2.14
CA HIS A 221 -4.39 5.75 1.33
C HIS A 221 -4.83 6.24 -0.04
N ALA A 222 -5.95 5.73 -0.56
CA ALA A 222 -6.47 6.16 -1.86
C ALA A 222 -8.00 6.08 -1.91
N LEU A 223 -8.55 7.00 -2.69
CA LEU A 223 -9.96 7.11 -3.02
C LEU A 223 -10.06 7.24 -4.55
N ALA A 224 -11.05 6.59 -5.16
CA ALA A 224 -11.37 6.76 -6.56
C ALA A 224 -12.88 6.72 -6.77
N LEU A 225 -13.41 7.55 -7.67
CA LEU A 225 -14.82 7.50 -8.08
C LEU A 225 -14.93 6.73 -9.39
N ALA A 226 -15.93 5.88 -9.48
CA ALA A 226 -16.28 5.25 -10.75
C ALA A 226 -16.75 6.30 -11.75
N PRO A 227 -16.62 6.04 -13.06
CA PRO A 227 -17.31 6.81 -14.09
C PRO A 227 -18.79 6.98 -13.74
N GLY A 228 -19.29 8.22 -13.79
CA GLY A 228 -20.65 8.57 -13.37
C GLY A 228 -20.82 8.89 -11.87
N GLY A 229 -19.80 8.66 -11.03
CA GLY A 229 -19.75 9.18 -9.65
C GLY A 229 -20.60 8.45 -8.60
N ARG A 230 -21.35 7.40 -8.98
CA ARG A 230 -22.20 6.65 -8.04
C ARG A 230 -21.40 5.80 -7.06
N LEU A 231 -20.30 5.20 -7.51
CA LEU A 231 -19.48 4.31 -6.70
C LEU A 231 -18.19 4.99 -6.25
N LEU A 232 -17.89 4.88 -4.96
CA LEU A 232 -16.61 5.28 -4.37
C LEU A 232 -15.83 4.04 -3.97
N ALA A 233 -14.62 3.88 -4.53
CA ALA A 233 -13.64 2.91 -4.08
C ALA A 233 -12.74 3.52 -3.00
N VAL A 234 -12.56 2.78 -1.93
CA VAL A 234 -11.74 3.17 -0.77
C VAL A 234 -10.69 2.08 -0.56
N ALA A 235 -9.42 2.44 -0.69
CA ALA A 235 -8.30 1.52 -0.51
C ALA A 235 -7.37 1.97 0.61
N GLY A 236 -6.88 0.99 1.36
CA GLY A 236 -6.00 1.23 2.49
C GLY A 236 -5.64 -0.06 3.20
N GLY A 237 -5.53 0.02 4.53
CA GLY A 237 -5.38 -1.15 5.36
C GLY A 237 -4.84 -0.86 6.75
N SER A 238 -4.39 -1.92 7.39
CA SER A 238 -3.63 -1.87 8.63
C SER A 238 -2.18 -2.28 8.36
N PRO A 239 -1.19 -1.41 8.65
CA PRO A 239 0.22 -1.71 8.43
C PRO A 239 0.64 -3.07 8.99
N ALA A 240 1.31 -3.87 8.16
CA ALA A 240 1.78 -5.23 8.46
C ALA A 240 0.69 -6.22 8.91
N ARG A 241 -0.59 -5.94 8.67
CA ARG A 241 -1.71 -6.84 9.02
C ARG A 241 -2.54 -7.22 7.81
N PHE A 242 -3.08 -6.23 7.11
CA PHE A 242 -3.94 -6.47 5.94
C PHE A 242 -4.07 -5.22 5.07
N GLY A 243 -4.35 -5.43 3.80
CA GLY A 243 -4.92 -4.43 2.90
C GLY A 243 -6.41 -4.66 2.75
N GLU A 244 -7.14 -3.62 2.36
CA GLU A 244 -8.57 -3.74 2.04
C GLU A 244 -9.00 -2.82 0.91
N LEU A 245 -10.11 -3.21 0.28
CA LEU A 245 -10.86 -2.44 -0.68
C LEU A 245 -12.33 -2.43 -0.26
N GLN A 246 -12.93 -1.24 -0.21
CA GLN A 246 -14.35 -1.02 0.05
C GLN A 246 -14.98 -0.37 -1.18
N LEU A 247 -16.20 -0.78 -1.53
CA LEU A 247 -17.03 -0.07 -2.51
C LEU A 247 -18.27 0.48 -1.81
N TRP A 248 -18.48 1.77 -1.98
CA TRP A 248 -19.59 2.50 -1.39
C TRP A 248 -20.49 3.08 -2.47
N ASP A 249 -21.78 3.05 -2.20
CA ASP A 249 -22.73 3.89 -2.91
C ASP A 249 -22.71 5.29 -2.29
N VAL A 250 -22.39 6.30 -3.11
CA VAL A 250 -22.21 7.69 -2.66
C VAL A 250 -23.53 8.33 -2.25
N GLU A 251 -24.60 8.02 -2.96
CA GLU A 251 -25.93 8.60 -2.72
C GLU A 251 -26.54 7.96 -1.47
N GLU A 252 -26.59 6.62 -1.46
CA GLU A 252 -27.19 5.82 -0.39
C GLU A 252 -26.32 5.75 0.87
N SER A 253 -25.07 6.23 0.80
CA SER A 253 -24.14 6.29 1.94
C SER A 253 -23.89 4.94 2.61
N ARG A 254 -23.91 3.85 1.82
CA ARG A 254 -23.77 2.48 2.32
C ARG A 254 -22.66 1.73 1.60
N MET A 255 -22.01 0.84 2.35
CA MET A 255 -21.03 -0.07 1.80
C MET A 255 -21.75 -1.15 1.00
N LEU A 256 -21.42 -1.29 -0.28
CA LEU A 256 -21.97 -2.32 -1.17
C LEU A 256 -21.15 -3.60 -1.09
N ARG A 257 -19.83 -3.45 -1.07
CA ARG A 257 -18.87 -4.55 -1.13
C ARG A 257 -17.61 -4.22 -0.33
N PHE A 258 -16.96 -5.29 0.11
CA PHE A 258 -15.75 -5.24 0.91
C PHE A 258 -14.87 -6.44 0.59
N LYS A 259 -13.56 -6.23 0.48
CA LYS A 259 -12.58 -7.31 0.31
C LYS A 259 -11.30 -6.98 1.07
N ARG A 260 -10.94 -7.83 2.03
CA ARG A 260 -9.58 -7.87 2.58
C ARG A 260 -8.69 -8.67 1.65
N MET A 261 -7.54 -8.11 1.31
CA MET A 261 -6.52 -8.83 0.53
C MET A 261 -5.13 -8.24 0.79
N GLY A 262 -4.10 -9.03 0.54
CA GLY A 262 -2.72 -8.67 0.89
C GLY A 262 -2.44 -8.78 2.39
N GLY A 263 -1.14 -8.81 2.74
CA GLY A 263 -0.69 -8.88 4.14
C GLY A 263 -0.42 -7.51 4.77
N ASP A 264 -0.64 -6.42 4.03
CA ASP A 264 -0.27 -5.06 4.38
C ASP A 264 -1.00 -4.08 3.43
N VAL A 265 -0.76 -2.78 3.55
CA VAL A 265 -1.59 -1.71 2.96
C VAL A 265 -1.52 -1.60 1.43
N PHE A 266 -2.64 -1.19 0.82
CA PHE A 266 -2.68 -0.64 -0.53
C PHE A 266 -2.48 0.87 -0.50
N TYR A 267 -1.69 1.39 -1.44
CA TYR A 267 -1.39 2.82 -1.58
C TYR A 267 -2.19 3.50 -2.69
N SER A 268 -2.78 2.74 -3.61
CA SER A 268 -3.44 3.28 -4.79
C SER A 268 -4.60 2.38 -5.22
N VAL A 269 -5.67 3.02 -5.66
CA VAL A 269 -6.82 2.42 -6.33
C VAL A 269 -7.23 3.32 -7.49
N ASP A 270 -7.64 2.72 -8.61
CA ASP A 270 -8.18 3.43 -9.76
C ASP A 270 -9.21 2.56 -10.50
N PHE A 271 -10.22 3.20 -11.08
CA PHE A 271 -11.24 2.54 -11.91
C PHE A 271 -10.78 2.49 -13.36
N SER A 272 -11.15 1.44 -14.09
CA SER A 272 -11.08 1.48 -15.55
C SER A 272 -12.08 2.52 -16.11
N PRO A 273 -11.81 3.12 -17.29
CA PRO A 273 -12.68 4.17 -17.83
C PRO A 273 -14.13 3.76 -18.12
N ASP A 274 -14.37 2.46 -18.29
CA ASP A 274 -15.70 1.86 -18.44
C ASP A 274 -16.37 1.51 -17.10
N GLY A 275 -15.66 1.69 -15.98
CA GLY A 275 -16.14 1.41 -14.63
C GLY A 275 -16.26 -0.08 -14.29
N SER A 276 -15.84 -0.99 -15.17
CA SER A 276 -16.02 -2.44 -14.98
C SER A 276 -14.96 -3.08 -14.08
N ARG A 277 -13.79 -2.44 -13.95
CA ARG A 277 -12.63 -2.98 -13.23
C ARG A 277 -11.97 -1.94 -12.32
N LEU A 278 -11.20 -2.46 -11.37
CA LEU A 278 -10.35 -1.71 -10.45
C LEU A 278 -8.92 -2.23 -10.54
N VAL A 279 -7.95 -1.34 -10.37
CA VAL A 279 -6.56 -1.70 -10.09
C VAL A 279 -6.19 -1.29 -8.68
N LEU A 280 -5.57 -2.20 -7.93
CA LEU A 280 -4.98 -1.96 -6.62
C LEU A 280 -3.47 -2.15 -6.68
N ALA A 281 -2.75 -1.31 -5.94
CA ALA A 281 -1.30 -1.37 -5.83
C ALA A 281 -0.84 -1.06 -4.41
N GLY A 282 0.15 -1.82 -3.92
CA GLY A 282 0.60 -1.68 -2.55
C GLY A 282 1.95 -2.32 -2.23
N THR A 283 2.05 -2.70 -0.96
CA THR A 283 3.28 -3.23 -0.32
C THR A 283 3.69 -4.63 -0.78
N ASP A 284 2.77 -5.41 -1.35
CA ASP A 284 3.04 -6.74 -1.91
C ASP A 284 3.70 -6.71 -3.30
N ARG A 285 4.08 -5.51 -3.77
CA ARG A 285 4.85 -5.26 -5.00
C ARG A 285 4.09 -5.62 -6.29
N SER A 286 2.78 -5.82 -6.16
CA SER A 286 1.93 -6.35 -7.23
C SER A 286 0.86 -5.34 -7.60
N LEU A 287 0.40 -5.44 -8.85
CA LEU A 287 -0.87 -4.85 -9.28
C LEU A 287 -1.93 -5.93 -9.22
N HIS A 288 -3.06 -5.65 -8.59
CA HIS A 288 -4.22 -6.53 -8.58
C HIS A 288 -5.34 -5.89 -9.38
N VAL A 289 -5.86 -6.59 -10.38
CA VAL A 289 -7.01 -6.11 -11.14
C VAL A 289 -8.22 -6.94 -10.79
N LEU A 290 -9.27 -6.27 -10.33
CA LEU A 290 -10.50 -6.87 -9.84
C LEU A 290 -11.68 -6.40 -10.69
N GLY A 291 -12.74 -7.21 -10.79
CA GLY A 291 -14.02 -6.72 -11.31
C GLY A 291 -14.77 -5.92 -10.26
N VAL A 292 -15.49 -4.88 -10.67
CA VAL A 292 -16.23 -4.00 -9.75
C VAL A 292 -17.47 -4.68 -9.17
N GLU A 293 -18.16 -5.50 -9.96
CA GLU A 293 -19.42 -6.14 -9.57
C GLU A 293 -19.28 -7.14 -8.42
N ASP A 294 -18.19 -7.91 -8.44
CA ASP A 294 -17.94 -9.04 -7.53
C ASP A 294 -16.71 -8.85 -6.63
N LEU A 295 -15.87 -7.83 -6.89
CA LEU A 295 -14.53 -7.69 -6.32
C LEU A 295 -13.67 -8.95 -6.52
N GLU A 296 -13.93 -9.76 -7.54
CA GLU A 296 -13.11 -10.94 -7.82
C GLU A 296 -11.87 -10.62 -8.64
N LEU A 297 -10.78 -11.29 -8.29
CA LEU A 297 -9.48 -11.07 -8.91
C LEU A 297 -9.52 -11.58 -10.35
N ARG A 298 -9.32 -10.68 -11.30
CA ARG A 298 -9.20 -11.02 -12.72
C ARG A 298 -7.78 -11.48 -13.04
N TYR A 299 -6.78 -10.74 -12.56
CA TYR A 299 -5.38 -11.13 -12.65
C TYR A 299 -4.50 -10.33 -11.68
N SER A 300 -3.23 -10.72 -11.57
CA SER A 300 -2.20 -9.95 -10.86
C SER A 300 -0.91 -9.83 -11.68
N SER A 301 -0.25 -8.68 -11.56
CA SER A 301 1.00 -8.37 -12.26
C SER A 301 2.12 -8.08 -11.28
N HIS A 302 3.17 -8.90 -11.31
CA HIS A 302 4.37 -8.74 -10.49
C HIS A 302 5.44 -8.00 -11.29
N LEU A 303 5.26 -6.68 -11.43
CA LEU A 303 6.12 -5.85 -12.28
C LEU A 303 7.23 -5.16 -11.50
N HIS A 304 7.03 -4.94 -10.20
CA HIS A 304 7.92 -4.18 -9.35
C HIS A 304 8.70 -5.10 -8.39
N SER A 305 9.93 -4.69 -8.05
CA SER A 305 10.77 -5.41 -7.08
C SER A 305 10.59 -4.91 -5.63
N ASP A 306 9.89 -3.80 -5.45
CA ASP A 306 9.59 -3.14 -4.18
C ASP A 306 8.15 -2.55 -4.23
N TRP A 307 7.71 -1.88 -3.18
CA TRP A 307 6.34 -1.38 -3.04
C TRP A 307 5.88 -0.57 -4.25
N VAL A 308 4.66 -0.85 -4.70
CA VAL A 308 3.99 -0.07 -5.74
C VAL A 308 3.21 1.04 -5.05
N LEU A 309 3.57 2.28 -5.37
CA LEU A 309 3.05 3.49 -4.72
C LEU A 309 1.92 4.15 -5.51
N GLY A 310 1.79 3.82 -6.80
CA GLY A 310 0.72 4.31 -7.66
C GLY A 310 0.45 3.35 -8.80
N ALA A 311 -0.82 3.19 -9.15
CA ALA A 311 -1.26 2.47 -10.34
C ALA A 311 -2.54 3.11 -10.91
N VAL A 312 -2.59 3.28 -12.23
CA VAL A 312 -3.73 3.90 -12.93
C VAL A 312 -3.99 3.22 -14.27
N PHE A 313 -5.24 3.26 -14.73
CA PHE A 313 -5.59 2.94 -16.11
C PHE A 313 -5.28 4.12 -17.05
N SER A 314 -4.94 3.82 -18.30
CA SER A 314 -4.98 4.83 -19.37
C SER A 314 -6.42 5.27 -19.66
N SER A 315 -6.60 6.48 -20.18
CA SER A 315 -7.94 7.03 -20.49
C SER A 315 -8.73 6.20 -21.50
N ASP A 316 -8.04 5.44 -22.37
CA ASP A 316 -8.65 4.51 -23.31
C ASP A 316 -8.87 3.09 -22.74
N GLY A 317 -8.48 2.86 -21.48
CA GLY A 317 -8.63 1.59 -20.77
C GLY A 317 -7.75 0.45 -21.28
N LYS A 318 -6.82 0.70 -22.22
CA LYS A 318 -6.00 -0.33 -22.84
C LYS A 318 -4.73 -0.66 -22.06
N ARG A 319 -4.27 0.24 -21.19
CA ARG A 319 -2.98 0.13 -20.49
C ARG A 319 -3.14 0.42 -19.01
N LEU A 320 -2.18 -0.11 -18.25
CA LEU A 320 -1.94 0.19 -16.85
C LEU A 320 -0.56 0.82 -16.73
N PHE A 321 -0.48 1.89 -15.96
CA PHE A 321 0.79 2.51 -15.57
C PHE A 321 0.97 2.37 -14.07
N SER A 322 2.17 1.98 -13.65
CA SER A 322 2.49 1.84 -12.24
C SER A 322 3.87 2.38 -11.90
N CYS A 323 4.03 2.84 -10.66
CA CYS A 323 5.26 3.39 -10.15
C CYS A 323 5.54 2.93 -8.72
N GLY A 324 6.81 2.91 -8.29
CA GLY A 324 7.14 2.36 -6.98
C GLY A 324 8.48 2.79 -6.37
N ARG A 325 8.73 2.23 -5.17
CA ARG A 325 10.00 2.39 -4.43
C ARG A 325 11.20 1.78 -5.14
N ASP A 326 10.95 0.85 -6.07
CA ASP A 326 11.99 0.30 -6.95
C ASP A 326 12.52 1.31 -7.98
N ARG A 327 11.98 2.55 -7.95
CA ARG A 327 12.40 3.68 -8.78
C ARG A 327 12.07 3.48 -10.25
N THR A 328 11.12 2.60 -10.57
CA THR A 328 10.72 2.35 -11.96
C THR A 328 9.29 2.80 -12.24
N ILE A 329 9.03 3.07 -13.52
CA ILE A 329 7.68 3.16 -14.07
C ILE A 329 7.47 1.97 -14.99
N ARG A 330 6.35 1.28 -14.84
CA ARG A 330 6.00 0.12 -15.65
C ARG A 330 4.71 0.40 -16.42
N ALA A 331 4.70 -0.01 -17.68
CA ALA A 331 3.51 -0.09 -18.51
C ALA A 331 3.13 -1.58 -18.67
N ALA A 332 1.85 -1.87 -18.54
CA ALA A 332 1.28 -3.20 -18.78
C ALA A 332 -0.01 -3.10 -19.60
N ALA A 333 -0.36 -4.18 -20.29
CA ALA A 333 -1.64 -4.29 -20.98
C ALA A 333 -2.75 -4.41 -19.92
N ALA A 334 -3.80 -3.60 -20.05
CA ALA A 334 -4.92 -3.62 -19.12
C ALA A 334 -5.81 -4.85 -19.28
N LYS A 335 -5.71 -5.61 -20.38
CA LYS A 335 -6.56 -6.80 -20.59
C LYS A 335 -6.17 -7.99 -19.70
N ASP A 336 -4.87 -8.16 -19.46
CA ASP A 336 -4.30 -9.37 -18.85
C ASP A 336 -3.10 -9.09 -17.91
N GLY A 337 -2.71 -7.82 -17.77
CA GLY A 337 -1.55 -7.44 -16.98
C GLY A 337 -0.21 -7.81 -17.63
N GLY A 338 -0.18 -8.13 -18.91
CA GLY A 338 1.03 -8.43 -19.67
C GLY A 338 2.00 -7.25 -19.61
N PHE A 339 3.27 -7.50 -19.27
CA PHE A 339 4.28 -6.45 -19.23
C PHE A 339 4.52 -5.90 -20.64
N LEU A 340 4.50 -4.58 -20.80
CA LEU A 340 4.78 -3.91 -22.08
C LEU A 340 6.18 -3.30 -22.08
N LYS A 341 6.46 -2.40 -21.13
CA LYS A 341 7.70 -1.62 -21.13
C LYS A 341 8.02 -1.07 -19.74
N THR A 342 9.30 -0.92 -19.45
CA THR A 342 9.78 -0.06 -18.35
C THR A 342 10.07 1.31 -18.96
N LEU A 343 9.37 2.36 -18.52
CA LEU A 343 9.44 3.69 -19.14
C LEU A 343 10.62 4.54 -18.63
N GLY A 344 11.19 4.15 -17.50
CA GLY A 344 12.37 4.79 -16.95
C GLY A 344 12.79 4.15 -15.63
N THR A 345 14.07 4.33 -15.31
CA THR A 345 14.66 4.05 -14.00
C THR A 345 15.16 5.38 -13.44
N PHE A 346 14.66 5.76 -12.27
CA PHE A 346 14.95 7.03 -11.63
C PHE A 346 15.99 6.85 -10.53
N ALA A 347 16.65 7.95 -10.15
CA ALA A 347 17.61 7.94 -9.04
C ALA A 347 16.93 7.70 -7.68
N GLN A 348 15.66 8.11 -7.54
CA GLN A 348 14.87 8.06 -6.30
C GLN A 348 13.47 7.48 -6.56
N ALA A 349 12.71 7.20 -5.50
CA ALA A 349 11.40 6.56 -5.63
C ALA A 349 10.42 7.41 -6.44
N VAL A 350 9.53 6.73 -7.17
CA VAL A 350 8.45 7.35 -7.92
C VAL A 350 7.15 7.13 -7.15
N THR A 351 6.55 8.22 -6.69
CA THR A 351 5.45 8.19 -5.71
C THR A 351 4.09 8.35 -6.36
N ARG A 352 4.01 8.97 -7.54
CA ARG A 352 2.75 9.28 -8.22
C ARG A 352 2.83 8.95 -9.70
N VAL A 353 1.75 8.33 -10.17
CA VAL A 353 1.39 8.20 -11.57
C VAL A 353 -0.09 8.56 -11.67
N VAL A 354 -0.46 9.51 -12.54
CA VAL A 354 -1.85 9.96 -12.71
C VAL A 354 -2.15 10.17 -14.19
N THR A 355 -3.26 9.61 -14.65
CA THR A 355 -3.71 9.74 -16.04
C THR A 355 -4.44 11.07 -16.24
N ARG A 356 -4.20 11.73 -17.38
CA ARG A 356 -4.94 12.92 -17.77
C ARG A 356 -6.26 12.50 -18.42
N PRO A 357 -7.43 12.87 -17.84
CA PRO A 357 -8.73 12.50 -18.38
C PRO A 357 -8.87 12.87 -19.86
N GLY A 358 -9.49 12.00 -20.66
CA GLY A 358 -9.79 12.26 -22.07
C GLY A 358 -8.60 12.36 -23.02
N SER A 359 -7.36 12.20 -22.55
CA SER A 359 -6.16 12.29 -23.40
C SER A 359 -5.28 11.03 -23.31
N SER A 360 -4.32 10.93 -24.23
CA SER A 360 -3.27 9.91 -24.20
C SER A 360 -2.13 10.27 -23.24
N GLN A 361 -2.28 11.22 -22.31
CA GLN A 361 -1.18 11.63 -21.43
C GLN A 361 -1.33 11.08 -20.01
N PHE A 362 -0.18 10.89 -19.35
CA PHE A 362 -0.14 10.67 -17.92
C PHE A 362 1.10 11.33 -17.31
N LEU A 363 0.97 11.79 -16.08
CA LEU A 363 2.06 12.36 -15.30
C LEU A 363 2.74 11.29 -14.47
N VAL A 364 4.05 11.43 -14.33
CA VAL A 364 4.86 10.75 -13.34
C VAL A 364 5.59 11.76 -12.46
N ALA A 365 5.53 11.57 -11.15
CA ALA A 365 6.17 12.42 -10.16
C ALA A 365 6.70 11.61 -8.96
N GLY A 366 7.69 12.16 -8.25
CA GLY A 366 8.33 11.47 -7.15
C GLY A 366 9.40 12.26 -6.42
N GLU A 367 10.27 11.51 -5.73
CA GLU A 367 11.32 12.05 -4.86
C GLU A 367 12.46 12.74 -5.63
N LYS A 368 12.57 12.50 -6.95
CA LYS A 368 13.48 13.25 -7.82
C LYS A 368 13.06 14.71 -8.01
N MET A 369 11.81 15.05 -7.68
CA MET A 369 11.25 16.41 -7.82
C MET A 369 11.21 16.94 -9.26
N GLU A 370 11.35 16.07 -10.26
CA GLU A 370 11.30 16.41 -11.69
C GLU A 370 10.08 15.70 -12.30
N PRO A 371 8.89 16.34 -12.27
CA PRO A 371 7.69 15.74 -12.84
C PRO A 371 7.80 15.68 -14.35
N ARG A 372 7.26 14.61 -14.94
CA ARG A 372 7.33 14.34 -16.38
C ARG A 372 5.98 13.86 -16.89
N ILE A 373 5.56 14.38 -18.03
CA ILE A 373 4.37 13.93 -18.76
C ILE A 373 4.82 12.97 -19.85
N TYR A 374 4.15 11.82 -19.94
CA TYR A 374 4.41 10.78 -20.92
C TYR A 374 3.21 10.64 -21.85
N ASP A 375 3.48 10.23 -23.08
CA ASP A 375 2.42 9.77 -23.99
C ASP A 375 2.16 8.26 -23.77
N ALA A 376 0.93 7.97 -23.36
CA ALA A 376 0.40 6.65 -23.07
C ALA A 376 0.34 5.76 -24.29
N GLY A 377 0.24 6.30 -25.52
CA GLY A 377 0.12 5.52 -26.76
C GLY A 377 1.47 5.02 -27.29
N SER A 378 2.45 5.91 -27.36
CA SER A 378 3.81 5.66 -27.85
C SER A 378 4.78 5.21 -26.75
N LEU A 379 4.42 5.40 -25.46
CA LEU A 379 5.26 5.07 -24.31
C LEU A 379 6.61 5.80 -24.33
N VAL A 380 6.56 7.08 -24.73
CA VAL A 380 7.70 7.99 -24.77
C VAL A 380 7.51 9.11 -23.75
N GLU A 381 8.63 9.60 -23.24
CA GLU A 381 8.67 10.81 -22.43
C GLU A 381 8.34 12.01 -23.32
N GLY A 382 7.39 12.84 -22.87
CA GLY A 382 7.02 14.09 -23.49
C GLY A 382 7.55 15.27 -22.68
N THR A 383 6.65 16.06 -22.11
CA THR A 383 6.97 17.33 -21.45
C THR A 383 7.61 17.15 -20.08
N LYS A 384 8.77 17.80 -19.86
CA LYS A 384 9.38 17.93 -18.53
C LYS A 384 8.85 19.20 -17.85
N LEU A 385 8.24 19.05 -16.69
CA LEU A 385 7.80 20.19 -15.88
C LEU A 385 8.97 20.76 -15.07
N GLU A 386 8.82 22.00 -14.61
CA GLU A 386 9.83 22.62 -13.75
C GLU A 386 10.11 21.77 -12.50
N LYS A 387 11.36 21.85 -12.03
CA LYS A 387 11.78 21.15 -10.82
C LYS A 387 11.02 21.67 -9.60
N GLN A 388 10.44 20.77 -8.82
CA GLN A 388 9.73 21.07 -7.59
C GLN A 388 10.71 21.38 -6.45
N PRO A 389 10.33 22.23 -5.49
CA PRO A 389 11.20 22.64 -4.38
C PRO A 389 11.30 21.57 -3.27
N GLY A 390 10.54 20.49 -3.38
CA GLY A 390 10.52 19.38 -2.42
C GLY A 390 9.98 18.10 -3.06
N LEU A 391 10.02 17.01 -2.30
CA LEU A 391 9.50 15.71 -2.71
C LEU A 391 8.03 15.85 -3.11
N ILE A 392 7.61 15.16 -4.16
CA ILE A 392 6.23 15.20 -4.62
C ILE A 392 5.50 14.02 -4.00
N PHE A 393 4.42 14.31 -3.27
CA PHE A 393 3.57 13.29 -2.66
C PHE A 393 2.13 13.38 -3.15
N ALA A 394 1.74 14.41 -3.90
CA ALA A 394 0.38 14.55 -4.39
C ALA A 394 0.41 15.14 -5.79
N ALA A 395 -0.39 14.55 -6.67
CA ALA A 395 -0.57 15.00 -8.04
C ALA A 395 -1.99 14.66 -8.47
N GLY A 396 -2.58 15.47 -9.36
CA GLY A 396 -3.93 15.24 -9.87
C GLY A 396 -4.26 16.20 -11.00
N TYR A 397 -5.07 15.73 -11.94
CA TYR A 397 -5.63 16.55 -13.01
C TYR A 397 -7.01 17.07 -12.61
N SER A 398 -7.41 18.21 -13.19
CA SER A 398 -8.83 18.62 -13.19
C SER A 398 -9.66 17.65 -14.03
N VAL A 399 -10.98 17.62 -13.78
CA VAL A 399 -11.89 16.66 -14.44
C VAL A 399 -11.91 16.83 -15.97
N ASP A 400 -11.82 18.06 -16.45
CA ASP A 400 -11.68 18.41 -17.87
C ASP A 400 -10.27 18.14 -18.45
N GLY A 401 -9.32 17.72 -17.60
CA GLY A 401 -7.93 17.47 -17.97
C GLY A 401 -7.14 18.74 -18.34
N THR A 402 -7.65 19.95 -18.15
CA THR A 402 -6.95 21.18 -18.57
C THR A 402 -5.89 21.64 -17.58
N LYS A 403 -6.02 21.30 -16.30
CA LYS A 403 -5.09 21.70 -15.23
C LYS A 403 -4.45 20.49 -14.57
N LEU A 404 -3.22 20.67 -14.09
CA LEU A 404 -2.50 19.71 -13.28
C LEU A 404 -1.98 20.38 -12.01
N ALA A 405 -2.21 19.79 -10.84
CA ALA A 405 -1.67 20.26 -9.57
C ALA A 405 -0.61 19.31 -9.01
N LEU A 406 0.45 19.87 -8.40
CA LEU A 406 1.53 19.14 -7.73
C LEU A 406 1.81 19.71 -6.35
N ALA A 407 1.95 18.83 -5.36
CA ALA A 407 2.32 19.20 -3.99
C ALA A 407 3.11 18.08 -3.29
N GLY A 408 3.72 18.40 -2.15
CA GLY A 408 4.42 17.39 -1.35
C GLY A 408 5.12 17.93 -0.11
N SER A 409 6.42 17.67 0.03
CA SER A 409 7.17 17.98 1.26
C SER A 409 7.53 19.46 1.41
N ALA A 410 7.49 20.22 0.31
CA ALA A 410 7.64 21.66 0.35
C ALA A 410 6.30 22.33 0.62
N LYS A 411 6.34 23.52 1.22
CA LYS A 411 5.20 24.43 1.43
C LYS A 411 4.65 25.03 0.12
N ALA A 412 4.87 24.38 -1.02
CA ALA A 412 4.54 24.88 -2.34
C ALA A 412 3.55 23.92 -3.03
N LEU A 413 2.48 24.50 -3.54
CA LEU A 413 1.49 23.86 -4.38
C LEU A 413 1.54 24.57 -5.74
N ARG A 414 1.80 23.83 -6.80
CA ARG A 414 1.94 24.41 -8.15
C ARG A 414 0.87 23.86 -9.07
N VAL A 415 0.26 24.75 -9.84
CA VAL A 415 -0.77 24.40 -10.84
C VAL A 415 -0.23 24.74 -12.22
N TYR A 416 -0.42 23.83 -13.14
CA TYR A 416 0.06 23.88 -14.52
C TYR A 416 -1.11 23.82 -15.49
N ASP A 417 -0.97 24.50 -16.61
CA ASP A 417 -1.72 24.15 -17.81
C ASP A 417 -1.22 22.76 -18.29
N ALA A 418 -2.15 21.82 -18.42
CA ALA A 418 -1.83 20.42 -18.67
C ALA A 418 -1.30 20.16 -20.08
N GLU A 419 -1.65 21.02 -21.05
CA GLU A 419 -1.26 20.89 -22.45
C GLU A 419 0.17 21.40 -22.67
N SER A 420 0.41 22.65 -22.31
CA SER A 420 1.70 23.33 -22.49
C SER A 420 2.73 22.94 -21.43
N GLY A 421 2.29 22.46 -20.26
CA GLY A 421 3.15 22.23 -19.09
C GLY A 421 3.64 23.52 -18.42
N GLN A 422 3.10 24.68 -18.78
CA GLN A 422 3.46 25.95 -18.16
C GLN A 422 2.79 26.09 -16.80
N ARG A 423 3.52 26.64 -15.82
CA ARG A 423 2.95 26.95 -14.51
C ARG A 423 2.00 28.14 -14.65
N ILE A 424 0.73 27.94 -14.27
CA ILE A 424 -0.31 28.98 -14.26
C ILE A 424 -0.58 29.54 -12.86
N ALA A 425 -0.28 28.79 -11.79
CA ALA A 425 -0.38 29.29 -10.42
C ALA A 425 0.65 28.67 -9.47
N GLY A 426 1.02 29.44 -8.43
CA GLY A 426 1.85 29.01 -7.33
C GLY A 426 1.22 29.41 -6.00
N LEU A 427 0.76 28.42 -5.24
CA LEU A 427 0.10 28.56 -3.95
C LEU A 427 1.06 28.10 -2.84
N ARG A 428 0.87 28.62 -1.64
CA ARG A 428 1.76 28.35 -0.49
C ARG A 428 0.95 27.99 0.74
N SER A 429 1.24 26.82 1.32
CA SER A 429 0.67 26.41 2.60
C SER A 429 1.68 26.66 3.71
N GLU A 430 1.28 27.37 4.76
CA GLU A 430 2.21 27.69 5.86
C GLU A 430 2.58 26.48 6.73
N GLN A 431 1.92 25.34 6.57
CA GLN A 431 2.12 24.16 7.43
C GLN A 431 2.23 22.85 6.64
N GLY A 432 3.11 21.97 7.14
CA GLY A 432 3.13 20.54 6.89
C GLY A 432 3.51 20.06 5.49
N TRP A 433 3.64 18.74 5.36
CA TRP A 433 3.70 18.05 4.06
C TRP A 433 2.29 17.79 3.55
N ILE A 434 2.06 18.01 2.26
CA ILE A 434 0.80 17.72 1.57
C ILE A 434 0.88 16.30 1.01
N TYR A 435 -0.01 15.41 1.42
CA TYR A 435 -0.05 14.02 0.94
C TYR A 435 -1.16 13.76 -0.07
N ALA A 436 -2.20 14.59 -0.06
CA ALA A 436 -3.36 14.46 -0.92
C ALA A 436 -3.79 15.81 -1.50
N LEU A 437 -4.28 15.77 -2.74
CA LEU A 437 -4.92 16.89 -3.41
C LEU A 437 -6.03 16.39 -4.32
N ALA A 438 -7.04 17.22 -4.59
CA ALA A 438 -8.12 16.92 -5.53
C ALA A 438 -8.71 18.21 -6.10
N PHE A 439 -8.99 18.25 -7.40
CA PHE A 439 -9.80 19.30 -8.02
C PHE A 439 -11.29 19.00 -7.81
N ASN A 440 -12.10 20.05 -7.71
CA ASN A 440 -13.55 19.89 -7.84
C ASN A 440 -13.95 19.67 -9.31
N ALA A 441 -15.23 19.36 -9.53
CA ALA A 441 -15.76 19.07 -10.86
C ALA A 441 -15.58 20.23 -11.86
N ALA A 442 -15.76 21.48 -11.41
CA ALA A 442 -15.59 22.67 -12.25
C ALA A 442 -14.12 23.03 -12.52
N GLY A 443 -13.17 22.51 -11.74
CA GLY A 443 -11.75 22.80 -11.89
C GLY A 443 -11.33 24.23 -11.49
N ASP A 444 -12.18 24.95 -10.78
CA ASP A 444 -11.96 26.28 -10.20
C ASP A 444 -11.52 26.21 -8.73
N ARG A 445 -11.77 25.08 -8.05
CA ARG A 445 -11.35 24.82 -6.67
C ARG A 445 -10.41 23.63 -6.59
N LEU A 446 -9.47 23.73 -5.65
CA LEU A 446 -8.51 22.68 -5.34
C LEU A 446 -8.54 22.44 -3.83
N ALA A 447 -8.57 21.18 -3.41
CA ALA A 447 -8.41 20.79 -2.01
C ALA A 447 -7.03 20.20 -1.78
N THR A 448 -6.42 20.47 -0.62
CA THR A 448 -5.17 19.82 -0.20
C THR A 448 -5.17 19.51 1.29
N ALA A 449 -4.54 18.41 1.67
CA ALA A 449 -4.34 18.03 3.07
C ALA A 449 -3.13 17.11 3.25
N GLY A 450 -2.73 16.86 4.49
CA GLY A 450 -1.55 16.05 4.78
C GLY A 450 -1.31 15.79 6.26
N TYR A 451 -0.06 15.95 6.68
CA TYR A 451 0.42 15.50 7.99
C TYR A 451 -0.31 16.13 9.19
N GLU A 452 -0.59 17.43 9.13
CA GLU A 452 -1.23 18.18 10.23
C GLU A 452 -2.75 17.95 10.33
N GLY A 453 -3.35 17.25 9.37
CA GLY A 453 -4.80 17.00 9.35
C GLY A 453 -5.68 18.19 9.02
N THR A 454 -5.10 19.35 8.71
CA THR A 454 -5.83 20.52 8.18
C THR A 454 -6.21 20.31 6.72
N LEU A 455 -7.50 20.43 6.42
CA LEU A 455 -8.02 20.54 5.05
C LEU A 455 -7.94 22.00 4.60
N ARG A 456 -7.43 22.21 3.39
CA ARG A 456 -7.34 23.51 2.73
C ARG A 456 -8.14 23.50 1.45
N ILE A 457 -9.00 24.49 1.25
CA ILE A 457 -9.68 24.73 -0.03
C ILE A 457 -9.10 26.00 -0.63
N TRP A 458 -8.66 25.90 -1.89
CA TRP A 458 -8.08 26.97 -2.67
C TRP A 458 -9.03 27.35 -3.79
N ASP A 459 -9.30 28.64 -3.90
CA ASP A 459 -9.95 29.25 -5.07
C ASP A 459 -8.87 29.64 -6.10
N LEU A 460 -8.94 29.05 -7.30
CA LEU A 460 -7.96 29.26 -8.37
C LEU A 460 -8.24 30.51 -9.22
N GLU A 461 -9.46 31.03 -9.21
CA GLU A 461 -9.80 32.25 -9.97
C GLU A 461 -9.37 33.50 -9.21
N MET A 462 -9.62 33.52 -7.89
CA MET A 462 -9.35 34.71 -7.08
C MET A 462 -7.90 34.78 -6.55
N GLY A 463 -7.13 33.69 -6.66
CA GLY A 463 -5.73 33.61 -6.22
C GLY A 463 -5.51 33.88 -4.72
N LYS A 464 -6.58 33.97 -3.91
CA LYS A 464 -6.55 34.44 -2.51
C LYS A 464 -7.51 33.73 -1.56
N GLY A 465 -8.40 32.86 -2.04
CA GLY A 465 -9.40 32.20 -1.20
C GLY A 465 -8.88 30.91 -0.58
N LEU A 466 -8.01 31.00 0.42
CA LEU A 466 -7.67 29.86 1.28
C LEU A 466 -8.63 29.83 2.47
N VAL A 467 -9.39 28.75 2.61
CA VAL A 467 -9.98 28.40 3.92
C VAL A 467 -9.27 27.19 4.49
N GLU A 468 -9.02 27.21 5.79
CA GLU A 468 -8.40 26.11 6.53
C GLU A 468 -9.38 25.58 7.58
N VAL A 469 -9.53 24.25 7.67
CA VAL A 469 -10.42 23.59 8.63
C VAL A 469 -9.82 22.31 9.17
N ILE A 470 -10.21 21.94 10.38
CA ILE A 470 -9.98 20.62 10.94
C ILE A 470 -11.25 19.80 10.63
N PRO A 471 -11.20 18.78 9.76
CA PRO A 471 -12.40 18.12 9.25
C PRO A 471 -13.01 17.09 10.23
N VAL A 472 -12.71 17.24 11.51
CA VAL A 472 -13.19 16.40 12.61
C VAL A 472 -13.40 17.27 13.84
N ILE A 473 -14.21 16.79 14.79
CA ILE A 473 -14.29 17.37 16.12
C ILE A 473 -13.22 16.74 17.00
N LEU A 474 -12.53 17.56 17.78
CA LEU A 474 -11.45 17.12 18.67
C LEU A 474 -11.95 16.91 20.10
N GLU A 475 -11.32 15.95 20.78
CA GLU A 475 -11.59 15.69 22.18
C GLU A 475 -11.12 16.92 22.96
N ARG A 476 -12.05 17.57 23.66
CA ARG A 476 -11.66 18.62 24.59
C ARG A 476 -10.99 17.93 25.77
N ALA A 477 -9.74 18.30 26.06
CA ALA A 477 -9.10 17.93 27.31
C ALA A 477 -10.04 18.34 28.46
N GLY A 478 -10.40 17.38 29.30
CA GLY A 478 -11.40 17.56 30.34
C GLY A 478 -11.12 18.78 31.22
N LYS A 479 -12.19 19.53 31.49
CA LYS A 479 -12.41 20.09 32.83
C LYS A 479 -12.77 18.97 33.78
#